data_AF-A0A7Y3NZZ4-F1
#
_entry.id   AF-A0A7Y3NZZ4-F1
#
_cell.length_a   1.000
_cell.length_b   1.000
_cell.length_c   1.000
_cell.angle_alpha   90.00
_cell.angle_beta   90.00
_cell.angle_gamma   90.00
#
_symmetry.space_group_name_H-M   'P 1'
#
loop_
_entity.id
_entity.type
_entity.pdbx_description
1 polymer ?
#
loop_
_entity_poly.entity_id
_entity_poly.type
_entity_poly.pdbx_seq_one_letter_code
_entity_poly.pdbx_strand_id
1 'polypeptide(L)'
;MVLICSINLENGIVKYAGANRPLWIIRKGQTTIEHIKPTKNAIGGFTRDNQHFETHEVELRKGDTFYIFSDRYADIFGGHSGKKIMTKKFKEILLRIHDKSMPELEEYLEYFVENWKGAMEQVDDILIIGVRL
;
A
#
# COMPACT_ATOMS: atom_id res chain seq x y z
N MET A 1 -2.11 -10.50 10.02
CA MET A 1 -1.35 -9.35 9.49
C MET A 1 -2.20 -8.11 9.70
N VAL A 2 -1.64 -7.04 10.24
CA VAL A 2 -2.41 -5.81 10.56
C VAL A 2 -1.47 -4.62 10.35
N LEU A 3 -2.07 -3.50 9.98
CA LEU A 3 -1.43 -2.21 9.91
C LEU A 3 -2.35 -1.20 10.59
N ILE A 4 -1.78 -0.33 11.43
CA ILE A 4 -2.48 0.81 12.01
C ILE A 4 -1.68 2.07 11.67
N CYS A 5 -2.39 3.12 11.26
CA CYS A 5 -1.82 4.45 11.15
C CYS A 5 -2.77 5.51 11.68
N SER A 6 -2.21 6.62 12.15
CA SER A 6 -2.94 7.84 12.50
C SER A 6 -2.23 9.03 11.86
N ILE A 7 -2.99 10.04 11.44
CA ILE A 7 -2.47 11.25 10.84
C ILE A 7 -2.92 12.46 11.66
N ASN A 8 -1.97 13.32 12.01
CA ASN A 8 -2.25 14.66 12.49
C ASN A 8 -2.25 15.61 11.28
N LEU A 9 -3.41 16.15 10.95
CA LEU A 9 -3.59 17.01 9.77
C LEU A 9 -3.05 18.43 9.97
N GLU A 10 -2.83 18.87 11.21
CA GLU A 10 -2.29 20.21 11.50
C GLU A 10 -0.79 20.30 11.22
N ASN A 11 -0.05 19.23 11.51
CA ASN A 11 1.41 19.19 11.35
C ASN A 11 1.90 18.14 10.33
N GLY A 12 0.99 17.39 9.71
CA GLY A 12 1.33 16.39 8.69
C GLY A 12 2.06 15.14 9.22
N ILE A 13 2.07 14.92 10.55
CA ILE A 13 2.75 13.75 11.13
C ILE A 13 1.85 12.52 11.03
N VAL A 14 2.38 11.48 10.39
CA VAL A 14 1.79 10.14 10.36
C VAL A 14 2.51 9.25 11.35
N LYS A 15 1.77 8.65 12.28
CA LYS A 15 2.27 7.55 13.12
C LYS A 15 1.79 6.24 12.54
N TYR A 16 2.69 5.28 12.39
CA TYR A 16 2.40 3.98 11.80
C TYR A 16 3.08 2.85 12.57
N ALA A 17 2.34 1.76 12.78
CA ALA A 17 2.84 0.50 13.29
C ALA A 17 2.28 -0.65 12.43
N GLY A 18 3.16 -1.52 11.94
CA GLY A 18 2.81 -2.59 11.01
C GLY A 18 3.35 -3.96 11.44
N ALA A 19 2.48 -4.97 11.37
CA ALA A 19 2.80 -6.39 11.54
C ALA A 19 2.90 -7.06 10.16
N ASN A 20 4.12 -7.24 9.66
CA ASN A 20 4.45 -7.74 8.32
C ASN A 20 3.92 -6.89 7.13
N ARG A 21 3.40 -5.68 7.37
CA ARG A 21 2.83 -4.80 6.34
C ARG A 21 3.54 -3.47 6.31
N PRO A 22 4.35 -3.14 5.28
CA PRO A 22 5.02 -1.84 5.18
C PRO A 22 4.03 -0.71 4.89
N LEU A 23 4.40 0.51 5.28
CA LEU A 23 3.78 1.74 4.76
C LEU A 23 4.63 2.25 3.59
N TRP A 24 3.99 2.61 2.48
CA TRP A 24 4.65 3.14 1.28
C TRP A 24 4.40 4.63 1.17
N ILE A 25 5.42 5.38 0.74
CA ILE A 25 5.31 6.83 0.55
C ILE A 25 5.84 7.19 -0.82
N ILE A 26 5.08 8.02 -1.54
CA ILE A 26 5.53 8.71 -2.74
C ILE A 26 5.56 10.19 -2.38
N ARG A 27 6.76 10.77 -2.37
CA ARG A 27 6.93 12.21 -2.15
C ARG A 27 6.57 12.98 -3.41
N LYS A 28 6.05 14.20 -3.24
CA LYS A 28 5.66 15.04 -4.38
C LYS A 28 6.81 15.22 -5.38
N GLY A 29 6.59 14.85 -6.65
CA GLY A 29 7.57 14.97 -7.72
C GLY A 29 8.71 13.95 -7.68
N GLN A 30 8.66 12.94 -6.80
CA GLN A 30 9.62 11.85 -6.79
C GLN A 30 9.12 10.66 -7.60
N THR A 31 10.05 9.98 -8.26
CA THR A 31 9.78 8.77 -9.06
C THR A 31 10.18 7.49 -8.34
N THR A 32 10.31 7.55 -7.01
CA THR A 32 10.67 6.42 -6.16
C THR A 32 9.65 6.25 -5.03
N ILE A 33 9.55 5.03 -4.49
CA ILE A 33 8.70 4.71 -3.35
C ILE A 33 9.61 4.50 -2.13
N GLU A 34 9.39 5.32 -1.10
CA GLU A 34 9.98 5.13 0.22
C GLU A 34 9.21 4.03 0.98
N HIS A 35 9.95 3.23 1.75
CA HIS A 35 9.38 2.12 2.52
C HIS A 35 9.65 2.31 4.01
N ILE A 36 8.58 2.42 4.78
CA ILE A 36 8.67 2.28 6.24
C ILE A 36 8.49 0.80 6.57
N LYS A 37 9.58 0.16 6.97
CA LYS A 37 9.61 -1.28 7.22
C LYS A 37 8.69 -1.62 8.40
N PRO A 38 7.91 -2.71 8.33
CA PRO A 38 7.13 -3.17 9.47
C PRO A 38 8.02 -3.93 10.46
N THR A 39 7.45 -4.17 11.65
CA THR A 39 7.94 -5.25 12.50
C THR A 39 7.64 -6.59 11.80
N LYS A 40 8.67 -7.42 11.61
CA LYS A 40 8.55 -8.73 10.94
C LYS A 40 8.01 -9.82 11.87
N ASN A 41 6.85 -9.57 12.45
CA ASN A 41 6.18 -10.48 13.39
C ASN A 41 4.67 -10.50 13.09
N ALA A 42 4.04 -11.67 13.25
CA ALA A 42 2.59 -11.79 13.28
C ALA A 42 2.06 -11.29 14.64
N ILE A 43 0.79 -10.91 14.71
CA ILE A 43 0.15 -10.46 15.98
C ILE A 43 -0.23 -11.63 16.88
N GLY A 44 -0.55 -12.78 16.29
CA GLY A 44 -0.89 -14.00 17.02
C GLY A 44 -0.35 -15.23 16.31
N GLY A 45 -0.41 -16.36 17.00
CA GLY A 45 0.14 -17.64 16.57
C GLY A 45 1.35 -18.05 17.42
N PHE A 46 2.32 -18.72 16.80
CA PHE A 46 3.57 -19.15 17.44
C PHE A 46 4.56 -17.99 17.55
N THR A 47 4.17 -16.95 18.28
CA THR A 47 4.96 -15.75 18.52
C THR A 47 5.28 -15.57 20.00
N ARG A 48 6.21 -14.66 20.33
CA ARG A 48 6.54 -14.36 21.74
C ARG A 48 5.42 -13.52 22.36
N ASP A 49 5.04 -13.82 23.61
CA ASP A 49 3.95 -13.14 24.31
C ASP A 49 4.16 -11.62 24.47
N ASN A 50 5.41 -11.18 24.60
CA ASN A 50 5.78 -9.76 24.77
C ASN A 50 6.32 -9.14 23.49
N GLN A 51 5.66 -9.38 22.35
CA GLN A 51 6.07 -8.78 21.08
C GLN A 51 5.84 -7.26 21.08
N HIS A 52 6.92 -6.54 20.84
CA HIS A 52 6.89 -5.11 20.60
C HIS A 52 6.75 -4.83 19.10
N PHE A 53 5.75 -4.03 18.72
CA PHE A 53 5.61 -3.50 17.37
C PHE A 53 6.12 -2.07 17.36
N GLU A 54 7.17 -1.83 16.59
CA GLU A 54 7.75 -0.50 16.46
C GLU A 54 6.75 0.47 15.85
N THR A 55 6.57 1.62 16.52
CA THR A 55 5.82 2.75 15.97
C THR A 55 6.83 3.69 15.32
N HIS A 56 6.61 3.97 14.04
CA HIS A 56 7.37 4.95 13.28
C HIS A 56 6.58 6.24 13.18
N GLU A 57 7.26 7.38 13.30
CA GLU A 57 6.71 8.69 12.98
C GLU A 57 7.32 9.19 11.68
N VAL A 58 6.46 9.65 10.77
CA VAL A 58 6.87 10.18 9.47
C VAL A 58 6.20 11.51 9.24
N GLU A 59 6.99 12.53 8.95
CA GLU A 59 6.49 13.83 8.52
C GLU A 59 6.15 13.79 7.03
N LEU A 60 4.93 14.18 6.68
CA LEU A 60 4.48 14.37 5.30
C LEU A 60 4.43 15.86 4.96
N ARG A 61 4.80 16.17 3.72
CA ARG A 61 4.68 17.52 3.15
C ARG A 61 3.47 17.58 2.22
N LYS A 62 2.97 18.78 1.95
CA LYS A 62 1.88 19.00 0.99
C LYS A 62 2.18 18.38 -0.37
N GLY A 63 1.30 17.50 -0.82
CA GLY A 63 1.38 16.70 -2.04
C GLY A 63 2.03 15.33 -1.87
N ASP A 64 2.63 15.02 -0.71
CA ASP A 64 3.08 13.66 -0.42
C ASP A 64 1.88 12.73 -0.27
N THR A 65 2.03 11.50 -0.74
CA THR A 65 0.99 10.47 -0.65
C THR A 65 1.54 9.24 0.04
N PHE A 66 0.82 8.71 1.03
CA PHE A 66 1.14 7.41 1.60
C PHE A 66 0.08 6.37 1.24
N TYR A 67 0.50 5.12 1.18
CA TYR A 67 -0.35 3.97 0.86
C TYR A 67 -0.17 2.87 1.89
N ILE A 68 -1.31 2.32 2.31
CA ILE A 68 -1.40 1.11 3.11
C ILE A 68 -2.33 0.14 2.38
N PHE A 69 -1.98 -1.13 2.33
CA PHE A 69 -2.72 -2.08 1.52
C PHE A 69 -2.50 -3.52 1.99
N SER A 70 -3.46 -4.36 1.64
CA SER A 70 -3.37 -5.81 1.72
C SER A 70 -2.55 -6.39 0.56
N ASP A 71 -1.98 -7.57 0.72
CA ASP A 71 -1.14 -8.27 -0.28
C ASP A 71 -1.86 -8.50 -1.60
N ARG A 72 -3.19 -8.57 -1.52
CA ARG A 72 -3.99 -9.25 -2.52
C ARG A 72 -4.04 -8.52 -3.84
N TYR A 73 -3.85 -7.20 -3.85
CA TYR A 73 -3.68 -6.47 -5.09
C TYR A 73 -2.52 -7.00 -5.94
N ALA A 74 -1.36 -7.29 -5.32
CA ALA A 74 -0.20 -7.79 -6.06
C ALA A 74 -0.33 -9.28 -6.45
N ASP A 75 -1.23 -10.02 -5.79
CA ASP A 75 -1.43 -11.45 -6.00
C ASP A 75 -2.47 -11.79 -7.08
N ILE A 76 -3.16 -10.80 -7.66
CA ILE A 76 -4.17 -11.02 -8.69
C ILE A 76 -3.54 -11.67 -9.92
N PHE A 77 -4.08 -12.82 -10.31
CA PHE A 77 -3.72 -13.54 -11.52
C PHE A 77 -4.42 -12.93 -12.74
N GLY A 78 -3.73 -12.90 -13.87
CA GLY A 78 -4.28 -12.35 -15.08
C GLY A 78 -3.25 -12.08 -16.17
N GLY A 79 -3.63 -11.20 -17.09
CA GLY A 79 -2.88 -10.90 -18.30
C GLY A 79 -2.77 -12.11 -19.23
N HIS A 80 -2.13 -11.91 -20.38
CA HIS A 80 -2.05 -12.93 -21.44
C HIS A 80 -1.33 -14.23 -21.05
N SER A 81 -0.61 -14.23 -19.93
CA SER A 81 0.16 -15.39 -19.43
C SER A 81 -0.38 -15.95 -18.12
N GLY A 82 -1.51 -15.46 -17.60
CA GLY A 82 -2.08 -15.91 -16.33
C GLY A 82 -1.13 -15.70 -15.14
N LYS A 83 -0.35 -14.61 -15.16
CA LYS A 83 0.64 -14.30 -14.13
C LYS A 83 0.07 -13.35 -13.08
N LYS A 84 0.67 -13.38 -11.89
CA LYS A 84 0.41 -12.38 -10.85
C LYS A 84 0.87 -11.00 -11.29
N ILE A 85 0.22 -9.94 -10.81
CA ILE A 85 0.68 -8.55 -10.97
C ILE A 85 2.11 -8.40 -10.41
N MET A 86 2.35 -8.96 -9.23
CA MET A 86 3.58 -8.84 -8.44
C MET A 86 3.79 -7.42 -7.89
N THR A 87 4.42 -7.33 -6.72
CA THR A 87 4.70 -6.07 -6.02
C THR A 87 5.46 -5.06 -6.89
N LYS A 88 6.35 -5.55 -7.78
CA LYS A 88 7.11 -4.69 -8.70
C LYS A 88 6.19 -3.90 -9.63
N LYS A 89 5.24 -4.56 -10.29
CA LYS A 89 4.31 -3.89 -11.21
C LYS A 89 3.37 -2.96 -10.45
N PHE A 90 2.92 -3.35 -9.25
CA PHE A 90 2.08 -2.47 -8.45
C PHE A 90 2.78 -1.15 -8.11
N LYS A 91 4.08 -1.20 -7.75
CA LYS A 91 4.91 0.00 -7.57
C LYS A 91 4.99 0.85 -8.84
N GLU A 92 5.26 0.22 -9.99
CA GLU A 92 5.33 0.90 -11.28
C GLU A 92 4.01 1.60 -11.64
N ILE A 93 2.87 0.96 -11.35
CA ILE A 93 1.55 1.55 -11.55
C ILE A 93 1.37 2.78 -10.68
N LEU A 94 1.61 2.67 -9.36
CA LEU A 94 1.46 3.79 -8.43
C LEU A 94 2.34 4.98 -8.84
N LEU A 95 3.60 4.72 -9.21
CA LEU A 95 4.51 5.76 -9.68
C LEU A 95 4.03 6.40 -11.00
N ARG A 96 3.47 5.62 -11.92
CA ARG A 96 2.95 6.14 -13.19
C ARG A 96 1.75 7.07 -13.00
N ILE A 97 0.93 6.81 -11.99
CA ILE A 97 -0.34 7.53 -11.78
C ILE A 97 -0.30 8.51 -10.59
N HIS A 98 0.85 8.68 -9.95
CA HIS A 98 0.96 9.46 -8.71
C HIS A 98 0.57 10.95 -8.86
N ASP A 99 0.70 11.52 -10.06
CA ASP A 99 0.32 12.91 -10.35
C ASP A 99 -1.20 13.11 -10.53
N LYS A 100 -1.98 12.03 -10.67
CA LYS A 100 -3.44 12.09 -10.78
C LYS A 100 -4.07 12.47 -9.45
N SER A 101 -5.29 13.02 -9.49
CA SER A 101 -6.10 13.20 -8.27
C SER A 101 -6.39 11.84 -7.60
N MET A 102 -6.69 11.84 -6.30
CA MET A 102 -6.99 10.59 -5.58
C MET A 102 -8.18 9.82 -6.20
N PRO A 103 -9.29 10.45 -6.64
CA PRO A 103 -10.37 9.75 -7.33
C PRO A 103 -9.95 9.15 -8.68
N GLU A 104 -9.17 9.87 -9.49
CA GLU A 104 -8.67 9.34 -10.77
C GLU A 104 -7.68 8.18 -10.56
N LEU A 105 -6.93 8.20 -9.46
CA LEU A 105 -6.03 7.11 -9.08
C LEU A 105 -6.82 5.86 -8.69
N GLU A 106 -7.88 6.03 -7.89
CA GLU A 106 -8.82 4.96 -7.51
C GLU A 106 -9.44 4.32 -8.75
N GLU A 107 -10.07 5.13 -9.62
CA GLU A 107 -10.68 4.66 -10.87
C GLU A 107 -9.67 3.92 -11.77
N TYR A 108 -8.44 4.42 -11.85
CA TYR A 108 -7.40 3.74 -12.62
C TYR A 108 -7.01 2.38 -12.03
N LEU A 109 -6.87 2.27 -10.70
CA LEU A 109 -6.51 1.01 -10.05
C LEU A 109 -7.61 -0.04 -10.23
N GLU A 110 -8.88 0.36 -10.08
CA GLU A 110 -10.04 -0.50 -10.35
C GLU A 110 -10.06 -0.96 -11.80
N TYR A 111 -9.99 -0.02 -12.75
CA TYR A 111 -9.93 -0.33 -14.18
C TYR A 111 -8.75 -1.27 -14.50
N PHE A 112 -7.57 -1.01 -13.94
CA PHE A 112 -6.39 -1.85 -14.17
C PHE A 112 -6.63 -3.28 -13.69
N VAL A 113 -7.19 -3.47 -12.50
CA VAL A 113 -7.48 -4.80 -11.93
C VAL A 113 -8.49 -5.55 -12.77
N GLU A 114 -9.60 -4.91 -13.15
CA GLU A 114 -10.64 -5.54 -13.98
C GLU A 114 -10.08 -6.01 -15.33
N ASN A 115 -9.25 -5.18 -15.96
CA ASN A 115 -8.60 -5.53 -17.22
C ASN A 115 -7.51 -6.58 -17.04
N TRP A 116 -6.77 -6.54 -15.92
CA TRP A 116 -5.72 -7.52 -15.66
C TRP A 116 -6.30 -8.91 -15.44
N LYS A 117 -7.29 -9.06 -14.55
CA LYS A 117 -7.90 -10.35 -14.25
C LYS A 117 -8.67 -10.92 -15.45
N GLY A 118 -9.30 -10.05 -16.25
CA GLY A 118 -10.12 -10.46 -17.38
C GLY A 118 -11.25 -11.38 -16.92
N ALA A 119 -11.31 -12.59 -17.47
CA ALA A 119 -12.29 -13.60 -17.08
C ALA A 119 -11.91 -14.40 -15.82
N MET A 120 -10.73 -14.16 -15.24
CA MET A 120 -10.32 -14.84 -14.02
C MET A 120 -11.08 -14.29 -12.81
N GLU A 121 -11.55 -15.19 -11.94
CA GLU A 121 -12.19 -14.79 -10.70
C GLU A 121 -11.19 -14.17 -9.72
N GLN A 122 -11.68 -13.23 -8.92
CA GLN A 122 -10.93 -12.68 -7.81
C GLN A 122 -10.86 -13.71 -6.68
N VAL A 123 -9.63 -13.99 -6.23
CA VAL A 123 -9.37 -15.08 -5.28
C VAL A 123 -9.51 -14.64 -3.81
N ASP A 124 -9.37 -13.34 -3.52
CA ASP A 124 -9.36 -12.81 -2.15
C ASP A 124 -9.72 -11.32 -2.14
N ASP A 125 -10.01 -10.77 -0.95
CA ASP A 125 -10.38 -9.37 -0.76
C ASP A 125 -9.20 -8.44 -1.03
N ILE A 126 -9.45 -7.35 -1.75
CA ILE A 126 -8.47 -6.31 -2.07
C ILE A 126 -8.79 -5.07 -1.26
N LEU A 127 -7.81 -4.61 -0.48
CA LEU A 127 -7.85 -3.32 0.20
C LEU A 127 -6.60 -2.51 -0.12
N ILE A 128 -6.82 -1.27 -0.59
CA ILE A 128 -5.82 -0.22 -0.72
C ILE A 128 -6.42 1.04 -0.11
N ILE A 129 -5.66 1.73 0.73
CA ILE A 129 -5.99 3.06 1.24
C ILE A 129 -4.83 3.96 0.88
N GLY A 130 -5.11 5.00 0.10
CA GLY A 130 -4.17 6.06 -0.24
C GLY A 130 -4.64 7.39 0.35
N VAL A 131 -3.71 8.14 0.95
CA VAL A 131 -4.00 9.47 1.51
C VAL A 131 -2.93 10.45 1.07
N ARG A 132 -3.37 11.59 0.53
CA ARG A 132 -2.52 12.69 0.09
C ARG A 132 -2.74 13.91 0.97
N LEU A 133 -1.65 14.54 1.40
CA LEU A 133 -1.67 15.77 2.21
C LEU A 133 -1.74 17.03 1.34
#